data_AF-A0A822LCR9-F1
#
_entry.id   AF-A0A822LCR9-F1
#
_cell.length_a   1.000
_cell.length_b   1.000
_cell.length_c   1.000
_cell.angle_alpha   90.00
_cell.angle_beta   90.00
_cell.angle_gamma   90.00
#
_symmetry.space_group_name_H-M   'P 1'
#
loop_
_entity.id
_entity.type
_entity.pdbx_description
1 polymer ?
#
loop_
_entity_poly.entity_id
_entity_poly.type
_entity_poly.pdbx_seq_one_letter_code
_entity_poly.pdbx_strand_id
1 'polypeptide(L)' 'MSDIELRQSVYDLLSSLRGLDALKKLFWSELNYERENQTLSRRNWPDKAVEALAEDPILLASGGGRFSGYLCSSQL' A
#
# COMPACT_ATOMS: atom_id res chain seq x y z
N MET A 1 13.06 1.61 19.49
CA MET A 1 12.64 0.24 19.13
C MET A 1 13.86 -0.47 18.59
N SER A 2 14.13 -1.69 19.04
CA SER A 2 15.22 -2.51 18.54
C SER A 2 14.85 -3.20 17.22
N ASP A 3 15.83 -3.58 16.41
CA ASP A 3 15.61 -4.28 15.12
C ASP A 3 14.83 -5.60 15.27
N ILE A 4 14.96 -6.27 16.42
CA ILE A 4 14.26 -7.52 16.72
C ILE A 4 12.77 -7.27 16.96
N GLU A 5 12.45 -6.22 17.73
CA GLU A 5 11.06 -5.81 17.99
C GLU A 5 10.37 -5.35 16.70
N LEU A 6 11.08 -4.60 15.84
CA LEU A 6 10.56 -4.19 14.54
C LEU A 6 10.27 -5.39 13.63
N ARG A 7 11.21 -6.35 13.54
CA ARG A 7 11.02 -7.56 12.72
C ARG A 7 9.81 -8.39 13.17
N GLN A 8 9.62 -8.54 14.48
CA GLN A 8 8.48 -9.28 15.00
C GLN A 8 7.17 -8.54 14.71
N SER A 9 7.12 -7.22 14.92
CA SER A 9 5.97 -6.38 14.59
C SER A 9 5.57 -6.47 13.12
N VAL A 10 6.55 -6.37 12.21
CA VAL A 10 6.36 -6.51 10.77
C VAL A 10 5.85 -7.91 10.40
N TYR A 11 6.43 -8.96 10.98
CA TYR A 11 6.01 -10.33 10.74
C TYR A 11 4.57 -10.59 11.21
N ASP A 12 4.21 -10.10 12.39
CA ASP A 12 2.86 -10.26 12.95
C ASP A 12 1.82 -9.50 12.10
N LEU A 13 2.16 -8.31 11.59
CA LEU A 13 1.32 -7.55 10.67
C LEU A 13 1.15 -8.23 9.30
N LEU A 14 2.21 -8.81 8.75
CA LEU A 14 2.17 -9.53 7.47
C LEU A 14 1.43 -10.87 7.58
N SER A 15 1.61 -11.60 8.70
CA SER A 15 0.96 -12.90 8.93
C SER A 15 -0.53 -12.77 9.25
N SER A 16 -0.94 -11.65 9.85
CA SER A 16 -2.35 -11.33 10.12
C SER A 16 -2.99 -10.43 9.07
N LEU A 17 -2.30 -10.17 7.95
CA LEU A 17 -2.70 -9.20 6.94
C LEU A 17 -4.07 -9.57 6.33
N ARG A 18 -5.12 -8.93 6.84
CA ARG A 18 -6.48 -9.02 6.29
C ARG A 18 -7.00 -7.62 6.03
N GLY A 19 -7.27 -7.35 4.77
CA GLY A 19 -7.80 -6.06 4.35
C GLY A 19 -6.78 -4.92 4.44
N LEU A 20 -7.29 -3.74 4.22
CA LEU A 20 -6.51 -2.57 3.81
C LEU A 20 -5.89 -1.82 5.02
N ASP A 21 -6.48 -1.98 6.20
CA ASP A 21 -6.06 -1.26 7.40
C ASP A 21 -4.74 -1.80 8.00
N ALA A 22 -4.51 -3.12 7.90
CA ALA A 22 -3.24 -3.72 8.31
C ALA A 22 -2.06 -3.23 7.45
N LEU A 23 -2.29 -3.08 6.14
CA LEU A 23 -1.32 -2.53 5.19
C LEU A 23 -1.01 -1.05 5.47
N LYS A 24 -2.04 -0.24 5.74
CA LYS A 24 -1.86 1.17 6.14
C LYS A 24 -0.99 1.29 7.40
N LYS A 25 -1.26 0.46 8.42
CA LYS A 25 -0.47 0.45 9.66
C LYS A 25 0.99 0.06 9.42
N LEU A 26 1.24 -0.95 8.59
CA LEU A 26 2.59 -1.37 8.23
C LEU A 26 3.37 -0.23 7.56
N PHE A 27 2.79 0.43 6.55
CA PHE A 27 3.48 1.49 5.82
C PHE A 27 3.66 2.77 6.63
N TRP A 28 2.63 3.21 7.35
CA TRP A 28 2.63 4.52 8.01
C TRP A 28 3.24 4.52 9.41
N SER A 29 3.29 3.36 10.08
CA SER A 29 3.78 3.28 11.47
C SER A 29 5.11 2.54 11.58
N GLU A 30 5.22 1.36 10.98
CA GLU A 30 6.41 0.50 11.17
C GLU A 30 7.53 0.86 10.19
N LEU A 31 7.17 1.09 8.92
CA LEU A 31 8.13 1.31 7.86
C LEU A 31 8.41 2.80 7.55
N ASN A 32 7.70 3.71 8.24
CA ASN A 32 7.92 5.14 8.18
C ASN A 32 7.87 5.74 6.76
N TYR A 33 6.99 5.20 5.90
CA TYR A 33 6.74 5.76 4.56
C TYR A 33 5.92 7.04 4.65
N GLU A 34 6.07 7.93 3.67
CA GLU A 34 5.25 9.14 3.58
C GLU A 34 3.79 8.77 3.28
N ARG A 35 2.87 9.29 4.09
CA ARG A 35 1.44 9.02 3.96
C ARG A 35 0.84 9.91 2.86
N GLU A 36 0.44 9.27 1.77
CA GLU A 36 -0.19 9.95 0.62
C GLU A 36 -1.71 9.83 0.66
N ASN A 37 -2.22 8.59 0.81
CA ASN A 37 -3.66 8.25 0.78
C ASN A 37 -4.43 8.98 -0.33
N GLN A 38 -3.83 9.07 -1.52
CA GLN A 38 -4.33 9.84 -2.66
C GLN A 38 -4.87 8.90 -3.74
N THR A 39 -6.07 9.18 -4.25
CA THR A 39 -6.61 8.46 -5.41
C THR A 39 -5.81 8.83 -6.66
N LEU A 40 -5.32 7.83 -7.38
CA LEU A 40 -4.58 8.03 -8.60
C LEU A 40 -5.52 7.98 -9.80
N SER A 41 -5.45 9.03 -10.61
CA SER A 41 -6.13 9.02 -11.89
C SER A 41 -5.51 7.96 -12.80
N ARG A 42 -6.35 7.11 -13.39
CA ARG A 42 -5.97 6.19 -14.47
C ARG A 42 -5.78 6.91 -15.82
N ARG A 43 -5.87 8.25 -15.86
CA ARG A 43 -5.69 9.03 -17.09
C ARG A 43 -4.30 8.77 -17.65
N ASN A 44 -4.24 8.32 -18.90
CA ASN A 44 -3.03 7.93 -19.65
C ASN A 44 -2.41 6.57 -19.26
N TRP A 45 -3.11 5.71 -18.52
CA TRP A 45 -2.67 4.33 -18.32
C TRP A 45 -2.94 3.50 -19.59
N PRO A 46 -2.14 2.46 -19.87
CA PRO A 46 -2.43 1.53 -20.96
C PRO A 46 -3.79 0.85 -20.76
N ASP A 47 -4.55 0.61 -21.83
CA ASP A 47 -5.90 0.03 -21.76
C ASP A 47 -5.97 -1.25 -20.92
N LYS A 48 -4.98 -2.14 -21.08
CA LYS A 48 -4.85 -3.37 -20.28
C LYS A 48 -4.75 -3.12 -18.77
N ALA A 49 -4.12 -2.02 -18.36
CA ALA A 49 -4.00 -1.66 -16.96
C ALA A 49 -5.28 -1.00 -16.44
N VAL A 50 -6.04 -0.30 -17.30
CA VAL A 50 -7.34 0.26 -16.93
C VAL A 50 -8.38 -0.85 -16.75
N GLU A 51 -8.42 -1.81 -17.68
CA GLU A 51 -9.35 -2.96 -17.64
C GLU A 51 -9.07 -3.91 -16.47
N ALA A 52 -7.82 -4.02 -16.04
CA ALA A 52 -7.44 -4.86 -14.90
C ALA A 52 -7.90 -4.30 -13.54
N LEU A 53 -8.30 -3.03 -13.47
CA LEU A 53 -8.65 -2.36 -12.23
C LEU A 53 -10.15 -2.01 -12.24
N ALA A 54 -10.90 -2.49 -11.24
CA ALA A 54 -12.32 -2.17 -11.11
C ALA A 54 -12.54 -0.68 -10.83
N GLU A 55 -11.68 -0.07 -10.01
CA GLU A 55 -11.76 1.33 -9.62
C GLU A 55 -10.40 2.04 -9.66
N ASP A 56 -10.42 3.37 -9.50
CA ASP A 56 -9.20 4.17 -9.42
C ASP A 56 -8.38 3.74 -8.19
N PRO A 57 -7.10 3.37 -8.36
CA PRO A 57 -6.31 2.83 -7.26
C PRO A 57 -5.93 3.93 -6.28
N ILE A 58 -5.74 3.55 -5.01
CA ILE A 58 -5.32 4.47 -3.96
C ILE A 58 -3.82 4.29 -3.70
N LEU A 59 -3.06 5.39 -3.80
CA LEU A 59 -1.69 5.48 -3.34
C LEU A 59 -1.69 5.57 -1.82
N LEU A 60 -1.28 4.50 -1.13
CA LEU A 60 -1.26 4.51 0.33
C LEU A 60 -0.03 5.21 0.88
N ALA A 61 1.13 4.96 0.29
CA ALA A 61 2.39 5.50 0.79
C ALA A 61 3.45 5.60 -0.30
N SER A 62 4.35 6.58 -0.15
CA SER A 62 5.51 6.78 -1.02
C SER A 62 6.80 6.66 -0.21
N GLY A 63 7.78 5.95 -0.79
CA GLY A 63 9.09 5.67 -0.22
C GLY A 63 10.14 6.50 -0.95
N GLY A 64 10.23 7.79 -0.58
CA GLY A 64 11.33 8.68 -0.99
C GLY A 64 11.69 8.59 -2.48
N GLY A 65 10.75 8.91 -3.36
CA GLY A 65 10.95 9.06 -4.81
C GLY A 65 11.28 7.78 -5.60
N ARG A 66 11.44 6.61 -4.98
CA ARG A 66 11.81 5.35 -5.69
C ARG A 66 10.85 4.18 -5.53
N PHE A 67 9.98 4.17 -4.52
CA PHE A 67 9.00 3.09 -4.33
C PHE A 67 7.61 3.65 -4.00
N SER A 68 6.61 3.35 -4.82
CA SER A 68 5.21 3.70 -4.57
C SER A 68 4.37 2.43 -4.52
N GLY A 69 3.66 2.22 -3.41
CA GLY A 69 2.78 1.07 -3.20
C GLY A 69 1.35 1.39 -3.60
N TYR A 70 0.81 0.69 -4.60
CA TYR A 70 -0.55 0.87 -5.12
C TYR A 70 -1.44 -0.29 -4.68
N LEU A 71 -2.63 0.00 -4.16
CA LEU A 71 -3.66 -1.02 -3.93
C LEU A 71 -4.82 -0.84 -4.88
N CYS A 72 -5.23 -1.95 -5.49
CA CYS A 72 -6.45 -2.03 -6.27
C CYS A 72 -7.51 -2.76 -5.46
N SER A 73 -8.67 -2.14 -5.31
CA SER A 73 -9.86 -2.83 -4.83
C SER A 73 -10.41 -3.64 -6.01
N SER A 74 -10.36 -4.97 -5.87
CA SER A 74 -10.90 -5.90 -6.84
C SER A 74 -12.27 -6.33 -6.34
N GLN A 75 -13.31 -5.97 -7.10
CA GLN A 75 -14.67 -6.46 -6.87
C GLN A 75 -14.69 -7.96 -7.20
N LEU A 76 -14.83 -8.80 -6.17
CA LEU A 76 -15.36 -10.16 -6.30
C LEU A 76 -16.85 -10.13 -5.99
#